data_AF-A0A7C7U3E5-F1
#
_entry.id   AF-A0A7C7U3E5-F1
#
_cell.length_a   1.000
_cell.length_b   1.000
_cell.length_c   1.000
_cell.angle_alpha   90.00
_cell.angle_beta   90.00
_cell.angle_gamma   90.00
#
_symmetry.space_group_name_H-M   'P 1'
#
loop_
_entity.id
_entity.type
_entity.pdbx_description
1 polymer ?
#
loop_
_entity_poly.entity_id
_entity_poly.type
_entity_poly.pdbx_seq_one_letter_code
_entity_poly.pdbx_strand_id
1 'polypeptide(L)'
;MCVYGPKAILLTAAARAAGVPARVGFADVRNHLATPKLLDRMGTDLFVFHGYCEMYIDGTENALLQPFDTDGRRHMEYVNDRGTFDDVPFEEMMRVFDEI
;
A
#
# COMPACT_ATOMS: atom_id res chain seq x y z
N MET A 1 1.20 6.29 12.53
CA MET A 1 1.23 4.81 12.36
C MET A 1 0.13 4.37 11.40
N CYS A 2 0.49 4.04 10.16
CA CYS A 2 -0.42 3.37 9.23
C CYS A 2 0.26 2.10 8.72
N VAL A 3 -0.30 0.94 9.05
CA VAL A 3 0.08 -0.35 8.45
C VAL A 3 -1.13 -0.78 7.63
N TYR A 4 -1.30 -0.21 6.43
CA TYR A 4 -2.34 -0.64 5.48
C TYR A 4 -1.91 -1.86 4.66
N GLY A 5 -0.84 -2.54 5.08
CA GLY A 5 -0.39 -3.82 4.53
C GLY A 5 -1.33 -5.01 4.69
N PRO A 6 -2.20 -5.17 5.72
CA PRO A 6 -2.89 -6.45 5.93
C PRO A 6 -3.77 -6.88 4.76
N LYS A 7 -4.40 -5.93 4.06
CA LYS A 7 -5.24 -6.20 2.88
C LYS A 7 -4.37 -6.68 1.71
N ALA A 8 -3.26 -6.00 1.47
CA ALA A 8 -2.30 -6.36 0.45
C ALA A 8 -1.65 -7.71 0.74
N ILE A 9 -1.15 -7.92 1.97
CA ILE A 9 -0.57 -9.18 2.43
C ILE A 9 -1.57 -10.33 2.28
N LEU A 10 -2.81 -10.15 2.74
CA LEU A 10 -3.86 -11.16 2.61
C LEU A 10 -4.16 -11.48 1.15
N LEU A 11 -4.26 -10.46 0.30
CA LEU A 11 -4.51 -10.64 -1.13
C LEU A 11 -3.34 -11.33 -1.84
N THR A 12 -2.09 -10.94 -1.56
CA THR A 12 -0.89 -11.58 -2.09
C THR A 12 -0.83 -13.05 -1.67
N ALA A 13 -1.11 -13.35 -0.40
CA ALA A 13 -1.15 -14.72 0.10
C ALA A 13 -2.26 -15.54 -0.59
N ALA A 14 -3.45 -14.97 -0.76
CA ALA A 14 -4.55 -15.62 -1.45
C ALA A 14 -4.25 -15.87 -2.94
N ALA A 15 -3.64 -14.90 -3.63
CA ALA A 15 -3.21 -15.04 -5.02
C ALA A 15 -2.20 -16.17 -5.18
N ARG A 16 -1.16 -16.21 -4.34
CA ARG A 16 -0.17 -17.30 -4.32
C ARG A 16 -0.82 -18.65 -4.05
N ALA A 17 -1.75 -18.73 -3.11
CA ALA A 17 -2.49 -19.95 -2.81
C ALA A 17 -3.36 -20.43 -3.99
N ALA A 18 -3.84 -19.51 -4.83
CA ALA A 18 -4.56 -19.80 -6.06
C ALA A 18 -3.65 -20.11 -7.27
N GLY A 19 -2.33 -20.15 -7.08
CA GLY A 19 -1.36 -20.40 -8.15
C GLY A 19 -1.05 -19.18 -9.03
N VAL A 20 -1.49 -17.98 -8.63
CA VAL A 20 -1.16 -16.73 -9.30
C VAL A 20 0.15 -16.19 -8.72
N PRO A 21 1.21 -16.00 -9.53
CA PRO A 21 2.42 -15.35 -9.05
C PRO A 21 2.12 -13.94 -8.57
N ALA A 22 2.49 -13.63 -7.33
CA ALA A 22 2.21 -12.33 -6.73
C ALA A 22 3.29 -11.92 -5.72
N ARG A 23 3.46 -10.61 -5.56
CA ARG A 23 4.34 -9.97 -4.57
C ARG A 23 3.57 -8.93 -3.76
N VAL A 24 4.07 -8.64 -2.57
CA VAL A 24 3.58 -7.51 -1.77
C VAL A 24 4.42 -6.29 -2.10
N GLY A 25 3.79 -5.15 -2.35
CA GLY A 25 4.46 -3.89 -2.60
C GLY A 25 4.13 -2.85 -1.56
N PHE A 26 5.00 -1.86 -1.41
CA PHE A 26 4.79 -0.75 -0.48
C PHE A 26 5.15 0.60 -1.10
N ALA A 27 4.40 1.62 -0.73
CA ALA A 27 4.69 3.00 -1.10
C ALA A 27 4.25 3.96 0.01
N ASP A 28 4.83 5.15 0.05
CA ASP A 28 4.31 6.25 0.86
C ASP A 28 3.28 7.01 0.02
N VAL A 29 2.07 7.18 0.57
CA VAL A 29 0.98 7.85 -0.14
C VAL A 29 0.46 9.04 0.64
N ARG A 30 0.16 10.13 -0.06
CA ARG A 30 -0.61 11.25 0.51
C ARG A 30 -2.09 11.01 0.24
N ASN A 31 -2.90 10.98 1.30
CA ASN A 31 -4.34 10.81 1.19
C ASN A 31 -5.05 12.18 1.15
N HIS A 32 -5.59 12.52 -0.01
CA HIS A 32 -6.27 13.79 -0.26
C HIS A 32 -7.74 13.81 0.21
N LEU A 33 -8.31 12.64 0.55
CA LEU A 33 -9.71 12.49 0.99
C LEU A 33 -9.83 11.93 2.41
N ALA A 34 -8.76 12.02 3.22
CA ALA A 34 -8.80 11.63 4.62
C ALA A 34 -9.77 12.52 5.40
N THR A 35 -10.64 11.91 6.21
CA THR A 35 -11.59 12.67 7.03
C THR A 35 -10.86 13.56 8.05
N PRO A 36 -11.41 14.72 8.45
CA PRO A 36 -10.78 15.58 9.46
C PRO A 36 -10.45 14.84 10.76
N LYS A 37 -11.37 13.98 11.22
CA LYS A 37 -11.16 13.14 12.41
C LYS A 37 -9.95 12.20 12.28
N LEU A 38 -9.69 11.69 11.08
CA LEU A 38 -8.53 10.84 10.82
C LEU A 38 -7.25 11.66 10.80
N LEU A 39 -7.26 12.83 10.14
CA LEU A 39 -6.13 13.76 10.11
C LEU A 39 -5.76 14.25 11.52
N ASP A 40 -6.74 14.63 12.33
CA ASP A 40 -6.52 15.06 13.72
C ASP A 40 -5.87 13.94 14.57
N ARG A 41 -6.26 12.69 14.31
CA ARG A 41 -5.72 11.53 15.04
C ARG A 41 -4.35 11.10 14.53
N MET A 42 -4.07 11.29 13.24
CA MET A 42 -2.80 10.91 12.62
C MET A 42 -1.74 12.00 12.74
N GLY A 43 -2.14 13.27 12.82
CA GLY A 43 -1.25 14.44 12.77
C GLY A 43 -0.60 14.66 11.39
N THR A 44 -0.97 13.88 10.38
CA THR A 44 -0.38 13.90 9.04
C THR A 44 -1.36 13.38 8.00
N ASP A 45 -1.18 13.80 6.74
CA ASP A 45 -1.84 13.25 5.56
C ASP A 45 -0.97 12.22 4.82
N LEU A 46 0.23 11.93 5.35
CA LEU A 46 1.19 10.97 4.82
C LEU A 46 1.01 9.59 5.45
N PHE A 47 0.77 8.60 4.59
CA PHE A 47 0.57 7.21 4.94
C PHE A 47 1.81 6.44 4.50
N VAL A 48 2.75 6.31 5.43
CA VAL A 48 4.01 5.59 5.23
C VAL A 48 3.75 4.08 5.15
N PHE A 49 4.41 3.37 4.23
CA PHE A 49 4.24 1.92 4.01
C PHE A 49 2.77 1.50 3.72
N HIS A 50 2.12 2.20 2.80
CA HIS A 50 0.86 1.76 2.21
C HIS A 50 1.07 0.53 1.32
N GLY A 51 0.41 -0.58 1.65
CA GLY A 51 0.61 -1.85 0.96
C GLY A 51 -0.25 -2.03 -0.28
N TYR A 52 0.30 -2.70 -1.29
CA TYR A 52 -0.40 -3.12 -2.50
C TYR A 52 -0.02 -4.55 -2.91
N CYS A 53 -0.84 -5.16 -3.77
CA CYS A 53 -0.57 -6.47 -4.33
C CYS A 53 -0.20 -6.32 -5.81
N GLU A 54 0.96 -6.83 -6.18
CA GLU A 54 1.42 -6.98 -7.55
C GLU A 54 1.17 -8.43 -7.98
N MET A 55 0.38 -8.63 -9.03
CA MET A 55 0.01 -9.95 -9.53
C MET A 55 0.39 -10.10 -11.00
N TYR A 56 0.89 -11.26 -11.37
CA TYR A 56 1.14 -11.60 -12.77
C TYR A 56 -0.11 -12.23 -13.39
N ILE A 57 -0.81 -11.49 -14.24
CA ILE A 57 -2.07 -11.90 -14.88
C ILE A 57 -1.93 -11.63 -16.38
N ASP A 58 -2.33 -12.59 -17.22
CA ASP A 58 -2.34 -12.46 -18.68
C ASP A 58 -1.01 -12.00 -19.32
N GLY A 59 0.12 -12.36 -18.70
CA GLY A 59 1.45 -12.00 -19.20
C GLY A 59 1.94 -10.62 -18.77
N THR A 60 1.19 -9.91 -17.92
CA THR A 60 1.56 -8.58 -17.42
C THR A 60 1.59 -8.54 -15.89
N GLU A 61 2.48 -7.70 -15.36
CA GLU A 61 2.48 -7.36 -13.93
C GLU A 61 1.39 -6.30 -13.69
N ASN A 62 0.45 -6.62 -12.80
CA ASN A 62 -0.70 -5.78 -12.48
C ASN A 62 -0.64 -5.40 -10.99
N ALA A 63 -0.41 -4.12 -10.70
CA ALA A 63 -0.57 -3.57 -9.36
C ALA A 63 -1.96 -2.94 -9.24
N LEU A 64 -2.81 -3.49 -8.37
CA LEU A 64 -4.16 -2.96 -8.16
C LEU A 64 -4.13 -1.82 -7.15
N LEU A 65 -3.98 -0.58 -7.63
CA LEU A 65 -4.17 0.61 -6.81
C LEU A 65 -4.94 1.68 -7.57
N GLN A 66 -6.02 2.17 -6.94
CA GLN A 66 -6.86 3.20 -7.52
C GLN A 66 -6.51 4.57 -6.93
N PRO A 67 -5.80 5.44 -7.68
CA PRO A 67 -5.50 6.80 -7.22
C PRO A 67 -6.73 7.70 -7.22
N PHE A 68 -7.85 7.26 -7.80
CA PHE A 68 -9.11 7.98 -7.88
C PHE A 68 -10.22 7.25 -7.11
N ASP A 69 -11.14 8.01 -6.53
CA ASP A 69 -12.39 7.48 -5.99
C ASP A 69 -13.42 7.20 -7.12
N THR A 70 -14.60 6.70 -6.76
CA THR A 70 -15.70 6.42 -7.71
C THR A 70 -16.23 7.67 -8.41
N ASP A 71 -15.96 8.85 -7.87
CA ASP A 71 -16.38 10.14 -8.41
C ASP A 71 -15.27 10.80 -9.27
N GLY A 72 -14.15 10.11 -9.48
CA GLY A 72 -12.99 10.60 -10.24
C GLY A 72 -12.14 11.63 -9.49
N ARG A 73 -12.35 11.82 -8.18
CA ARG A 73 -11.49 12.69 -7.37
C ARG A 73 -10.20 11.96 -7.03
N ARG A 74 -9.08 12.68 -7.03
CA ARG A 74 -7.79 12.12 -6.61
C ARG A 74 -7.85 11.78 -5.13
N HIS A 75 -7.85 10.49 -4.81
CA HIS A 75 -7.90 9.94 -3.46
C HIS A 75 -6.48 9.80 -2.89
N MET A 76 -5.57 9.20 -3.66
CA MET A 76 -4.20 8.91 -3.22
C MET A 76 -3.18 9.40 -4.24
N GLU A 77 -2.08 9.94 -3.75
CA GLU A 77 -0.90 10.31 -4.53
C GLU A 77 0.32 9.54 -4.01
N TYR A 78 1.03 8.87 -4.92
CA TYR A 78 2.28 8.17 -4.61
C TYR A 78 3.38 9.19 -4.44
N VAL A 79 3.94 9.27 -3.24
CA VAL A 79 5.01 10.21 -2.90
C VAL A 79 6.38 9.52 -3.00
N ASN A 80 6.44 8.24 -2.63
CA ASN A 80 7.67 7.47 -2.65
C ASN A 80 7.36 5.98 -2.87
N ASP A 81 7.92 5.39 -3.91
CA ASP A 81 7.82 3.94 -4.15
C ASP A 81 8.89 3.21 -3.33
N ARG A 82 8.50 2.18 -2.57
CA ARG A 82 9.40 1.36 -1.76
C ARG A 82 9.65 -0.01 -2.37
N GLY A 83 9.02 -0.32 -3.52
CA GLY A 83 9.22 -1.55 -4.28
C GLY A 83 8.36 -2.73 -3.85
N THR A 84 8.63 -3.89 -4.46
CA THR A 84 7.93 -5.15 -4.23
C THR A 84 8.83 -6.22 -3.64
N PHE A 85 8.23 -7.08 -2.82
CA PHE A 85 8.92 -8.03 -1.95
C PHE A 85 8.23 -9.38 -1.97
N ASP A 86 9.04 -10.44 -1.79
CA ASP A 86 8.51 -11.79 -1.63
C ASP A 86 7.87 -11.96 -0.24
N ASP A 87 8.40 -11.31 0.79
CA ASP A 87 7.85 -11.28 2.14
C ASP A 87 7.81 -9.85 2.69
N VAL A 88 7.07 -9.64 3.77
CA VAL A 88 6.96 -8.33 4.42
C VAL A 88 8.33 -7.86 4.91
N PRO A 89 8.85 -6.69 4.49
CA PRO A 89 10.14 -6.17 4.93
C PRO A 89 10.02 -5.55 6.33
N PHE A 90 9.72 -6.38 7.33
CA PHE A 90 9.35 -5.97 8.67
C PHE A 90 10.45 -5.13 9.36
N GLU A 91 11.71 -5.53 9.21
CA GLU A 91 12.84 -4.80 9.83
C GLU A 91 12.96 -3.38 9.27
N GLU A 92 12.83 -3.21 7.96
CA GLU A 92 12.86 -1.88 7.33
C GLU A 92 11.67 -1.03 7.75
N MET A 93 10.47 -1.63 7.78
CA MET A 93 9.27 -0.94 8.25
C MET A 93 9.45 -0.39 9.65
N MET A 94 9.88 -1.23 10.58
CA MET A 94 10.09 -0.82 11.97
C MET A 94 11.15 0.27 12.10
N ARG A 95 12.26 0.15 11.36
CA ARG A 95 13.30 1.19 11.35
C ARG A 95 12.74 2.55 10.91
N VAL A 96 11.99 2.61 9.82
CA VAL A 96 11.41 3.86 9.32
C VAL A 96 10.36 4.41 10.28
N PHE A 97 9.57 3.55 10.92
CA PHE A 97 8.58 4.00 11.91
C PHE A 97 9.21 4.57 13.18
N ASP A 98 10.41 4.14 13.56
CA ASP A 98 11.15 4.71 14.69
C ASP A 98 11.76 6.10 14.36
N GLU A 99 11.89 6.43 13.07
CA GLU A 99 12.47 7.68 12.58
C GLU A 99 11.44 8.82 12.36
N ILE A 100 10.14 8.55 12.47
CA ILE A 100 9.03 9.48 12.19
C ILE A 100 8.07 9.69 13.36
#